data_AF-A0A0T5NYM5-F1
#
_entry.id   AF-A0A0T5NYM5-F1
#
_cell.length_a   1.000
_cell.length_b   1.000
_cell.length_c   1.000
_cell.angle_alpha   90.00
_cell.angle_beta   90.00
_cell.angle_gamma   90.00
#
_symmetry.space_group_name_H-M   'P 1'
#
loop_
_entity.id
_entity.type
_entity.pdbx_description
1 polymer ?
#
loop_
_entity_poly.entity_id
_entity_poly.type
_entity_poly.pdbx_seq_one_letter_code
_entity_poly.pdbx_strand_id
1 'polypeptide(L)'
;MTTFLSPEILAGLEEARERGWQKSNRLRVEAGTQSHAVLRAWNDGFALPAGAAPHLRGLVDLYDGARHLKRCLIVASEEDGREIRFELKIVNEASGEQPVDFERPVDAPVALIAEG
;
A
#
# COMPACT_ATOMS: atom_id res chain seq x y z
N MET A 1 27.60 -28.61 1.67
CA MET A 1 28.38 -27.72 2.53
C MET A 1 27.41 -26.74 3.16
N THR A 2 27.23 -26.78 4.48
CA THR A 2 26.35 -25.87 5.22
C THR A 2 27.17 -24.68 5.68
N THR A 3 26.96 -23.52 5.04
CA THR A 3 27.56 -22.26 5.49
C THR A 3 26.80 -21.79 6.72
N PHE A 4 27.40 -21.97 7.90
CA PHE A 4 26.89 -21.40 9.15
C PHE A 4 27.46 -19.99 9.31
N LEU A 5 26.62 -18.99 9.07
CA LEU A 5 26.92 -17.61 9.49
C LEU A 5 26.62 -17.49 10.98
N SER A 6 27.45 -16.73 11.71
CA SER A 6 27.17 -16.40 13.11
C SER A 6 25.85 -15.61 13.21
N PRO A 7 25.08 -15.78 14.31
CA PRO A 7 23.79 -15.11 14.49
C PRO A 7 23.85 -13.58 14.30
N GLU A 8 24.95 -12.96 14.74
CA GLU A 8 25.18 -11.53 14.61
C GLU A 8 25.32 -11.08 13.15
N ILE A 9 26.00 -11.87 12.32
CA ILE A 9 26.17 -11.56 10.89
C ILE A 9 24.84 -11.75 10.14
N LEU A 10 24.06 -12.77 10.51
CA LEU A 10 22.72 -12.97 9.95
C LEU A 10 21.81 -11.78 10.29
N ALA A 11 21.80 -11.35 11.55
CA ALA A 11 21.00 -10.21 11.99
C ALA A 11 21.42 -8.90 11.28
N GLY A 12 22.72 -8.65 11.18
CA GLY A 12 23.24 -7.46 10.48
C GLY A 12 22.92 -7.45 8.98
N LEU A 13 22.96 -8.61 8.32
CA LEU A 13 22.60 -8.74 6.91
C LEU A 13 21.09 -8.52 6.70
N GLU A 14 20.26 -9.01 7.62
CA GLU A 14 18.82 -8.82 7.59
C GLU A 14 18.44 -7.34 7.76
N GLU A 15 18.97 -6.66 8.78
CA GLU A 15 18.75 -5.22 8.95
C GLU A 15 19.21 -4.40 7.73
N ALA A 16 20.33 -4.78 7.12
CA ALA A 16 20.83 -4.10 5.93
C ALA A 16 19.88 -4.30 4.74
N ARG A 17 19.31 -5.51 4.60
CA ARG A 17 18.32 -5.84 3.57
C ARG A 17 17.03 -5.06 3.77
N GLU A 18 16.49 -5.05 4.99
CA GLU A 18 15.29 -4.29 5.33
C GLU A 18 15.48 -2.78 5.08
N ARG A 19 16.61 -2.20 5.51
CA ARG A 19 16.93 -0.79 5.28
C ARG A 19 17.11 -0.45 3.80
N GLY A 20 17.81 -1.31 3.05
CA GLY A 20 17.99 -1.12 1.61
C GLY A 20 16.65 -1.16 0.88
N TRP A 21 15.77 -2.05 1.32
CA TRP A 21 14.45 -2.23 0.74
C TRP A 21 13.50 -1.07 1.10
N GLN A 22 13.49 -0.58 2.34
CA GLN A 22 12.76 0.63 2.74
C GLN A 22 13.22 1.90 2.00
N LYS A 23 14.50 1.96 1.58
CA LYS A 23 15.03 3.09 0.80
C LYS A 23 14.57 3.08 -0.66
N SER A 24 14.51 1.89 -1.28
CA SER A 24 14.14 1.77 -2.69
C SER A 24 12.64 1.69 -2.91
N ASN A 25 11.90 1.09 -1.96
CA ASN A 25 10.46 0.97 -2.03
C ASN A 25 9.76 2.23 -1.52
N ARG A 26 8.87 2.77 -2.34
CA ARG A 26 8.06 3.96 -2.02
C ARG A 26 6.64 3.61 -1.61
N LEU A 27 6.26 2.33 -1.61
CA LEU A 27 4.92 1.91 -1.22
C LEU A 27 4.69 2.10 0.28
N ARG A 28 3.61 2.81 0.61
CA ARG A 28 3.20 3.09 1.98
C ARG A 28 1.70 2.89 2.16
N VAL A 29 1.32 2.46 3.35
CA VAL A 29 -0.07 2.36 3.78
C VAL A 29 -0.31 3.39 4.87
N GLU A 30 -1.34 4.22 4.68
CA GLU A 30 -1.80 5.18 5.66
C GLU A 30 -3.09 4.69 6.32
N ALA A 31 -3.06 4.62 7.65
CA ALA A 31 -4.18 4.26 8.50
C ALA A 31 -4.46 5.41 9.46
N GLY A 32 -5.35 6.31 9.06
CA GLY A 32 -5.60 7.54 9.79
C GLY A 32 -4.34 8.42 9.83
N THR A 33 -3.72 8.56 11.01
CA THR A 33 -2.49 9.36 11.20
C THR A 33 -1.21 8.54 11.15
N GLN A 34 -1.30 7.21 11.01
CA GLN A 34 -0.16 6.31 11.00
C GLN A 34 0.22 5.94 9.56
N SER A 35 1.51 6.01 9.24
CA SER A 35 2.04 5.63 7.93
C SER A 35 3.04 4.48 8.09
N HIS A 36 2.82 3.39 7.36
CA HIS A 36 3.63 2.18 7.42
C HIS A 36 4.25 1.89 6.05
N ALA A 37 5.55 1.60 6.03
CA ALA A 37 6.19 1.09 4.82
C ALA A 37 5.67 -0.33 4.54
N VAL A 38 5.03 -0.51 3.39
CA VAL A 38 4.71 -1.84 2.87
C VAL A 38 6.01 -2.59 2.63
N LEU A 39 6.08 -3.91 2.88
CA LEU A 39 7.16 -4.90 2.60
C LEU A 39 7.07 -5.60 1.23
N ARG A 40 5.86 -5.76 0.73
CA ARG A 40 5.55 -6.20 -0.63
C ARG A 40 4.06 -6.08 -0.82
N ALA A 41 3.62 -5.87 -2.06
CA ALA A 41 2.22 -5.86 -2.43
C ALA A 41 1.99 -6.85 -3.58
N TRP A 42 0.82 -7.46 -3.59
CA TRP A 42 0.31 -8.29 -4.68
C TRP A 42 -1.16 -7.91 -4.93
N ASN A 43 -1.85 -8.63 -5.81
CA ASN A 43 -3.21 -8.24 -6.23
C ASN A 43 -4.18 -8.13 -5.06
N ASP A 44 -4.18 -9.13 -4.17
CA ASP A 44 -5.18 -9.28 -3.10
C ASP A 44 -4.65 -8.94 -1.70
N GLY A 45 -3.46 -8.34 -1.59
CA GLY A 45 -2.87 -8.09 -0.28
C GLY A 45 -1.52 -7.39 -0.29
N PHE A 46 -1.00 -7.18 0.91
CA PHE A 46 0.34 -6.68 1.15
C PHE A 46 0.88 -7.18 2.49
N ALA A 47 2.19 -7.07 2.69
CA ALA A 47 2.83 -7.39 3.96
C ALA A 47 3.41 -6.12 4.61
N LEU A 48 3.37 -6.04 5.94
CA LEU A 48 4.09 -5.05 6.76
C LEU A 48 5.07 -5.78 7.68
N PRO A 49 6.09 -5.11 8.25
CA PRO A 49 6.92 -5.70 9.30
C PRO A 49 6.07 -6.07 10.53
N ALA A 50 6.34 -7.21 11.19
CA ALA A 50 5.49 -7.70 12.27
C ALA A 50 5.32 -6.72 13.45
N GLY A 51 6.37 -5.95 13.76
CA GLY A 51 6.30 -4.92 14.80
C GLY A 51 5.64 -3.60 14.39
N ALA A 52 5.33 -3.41 13.10
CA ALA A 52 4.86 -2.13 12.60
C ALA A 52 3.42 -1.83 12.98
N ALA A 53 2.53 -2.83 12.95
CA ALA A 53 1.11 -2.66 13.25
C ALA A 53 0.40 -3.98 13.60
N PRO A 54 0.66 -4.57 14.79
CA PRO A 54 0.14 -5.89 15.19
C PRO A 54 -1.39 -6.04 15.23
N HIS A 55 -2.17 -4.96 15.08
CA HIS A 55 -3.64 -5.01 15.06
C HIS A 55 -4.27 -4.13 13.98
N LEU A 56 -3.55 -3.87 12.89
CA LEU A 56 -4.06 -3.00 11.84
C LEU A 56 -5.28 -3.64 11.14
N ARG A 57 -6.42 -2.96 11.21
CA ARG A 57 -7.66 -3.39 10.55
C ARG A 57 -8.48 -2.16 10.18
N GLY A 58 -9.23 -2.27 9.08
CA GLY A 58 -10.15 -1.22 8.65
C GLY A 58 -9.75 -0.59 7.33
N LEU A 59 -10.24 0.61 7.08
CA LEU A 59 -9.94 1.33 5.85
C LEU A 59 -8.55 1.94 5.93
N VAL A 60 -7.77 1.70 4.88
CA VAL A 60 -6.43 2.25 4.71
C VAL A 60 -6.26 2.76 3.30
N ASP A 61 -5.35 3.71 3.13
CA ASP A 61 -5.02 4.31 1.85
C ASP A 61 -3.60 3.86 1.43
N LEU A 62 -3.47 3.29 0.24
CA LEU A 62 -2.20 2.80 -0.31
C LEU A 62 -1.60 3.84 -1.25
N TYR A 63 -0.33 4.18 -1.03
CA TYR A 63 0.41 5.18 -1.77
C TYR A 63 1.66 4.60 -2.42
N ASP A 64 2.05 5.16 -3.57
CA ASP A 64 3.37 5.03 -4.18
C ASP A 64 4.03 6.41 -4.23
N GLY A 65 4.89 6.67 -3.24
CA GLY A 65 5.42 8.01 -3.02
C GLY A 65 4.29 8.99 -2.67
N ALA A 66 4.11 10.03 -3.49
CA ALA A 66 3.02 11.00 -3.34
C ALA A 66 1.72 10.60 -4.05
N ARG A 67 1.73 9.53 -4.85
CA ARG A 67 0.59 9.09 -5.64
C ARG A 67 -0.32 8.20 -4.80
N HIS A 68 -1.56 8.63 -4.55
CA HIS A 68 -2.58 7.77 -3.97
C HIS A 68 -3.00 6.72 -5.01
N LEU A 69 -2.86 5.44 -4.66
CA LEU A 69 -3.18 4.33 -5.56
C LEU A 69 -4.62 3.85 -5.38
N LYS A 70 -5.00 3.57 -4.13
CA LYS A 70 -6.29 2.97 -3.81
C LYS A 70 -6.58 3.06 -2.32
N ARG A 71 -7.87 3.18 -2.01
CA ARG A 71 -8.41 2.95 -0.67
C ARG A 71 -8.85 1.50 -0.54
N CYS A 72 -8.46 0.83 0.54
CA CYS A 72 -8.77 -0.57 0.76
C CYS A 72 -9.31 -0.84 2.17
N LEU A 73 -10.26 -1.77 2.29
CA LEU A 73 -10.60 -2.37 3.59
C LEU A 73 -9.71 -3.58 3.81
N ILE A 74 -8.94 -3.58 4.90
CA ILE A 74 -7.96 -4.64 5.18
C ILE A 74 -8.31 -5.46 6.42
N VAL A 75 -7.84 -6.71 6.40
CA VAL A 75 -7.88 -7.63 7.55
C VAL A 75 -6.53 -8.35 7.63
N ALA A 76 -5.96 -8.44 8.84
CA ALA A 76 -4.78 -9.27 9.09
C ALA A 76 -5.14 -10.75 8.87
N SER A 77 -4.37 -11.44 8.04
CA SER A 77 -4.61 -12.84 7.66
C SER A 77 -3.60 -13.79 8.31
N GLU A 78 -2.32 -13.43 8.31
CA GLU A 78 -1.24 -14.28 8.80
C GLU A 78 -0.12 -13.42 9.39
N GLU A 79 0.42 -13.85 10.54
CA GLU A 79 1.65 -13.31 11.11
C GLU A 79 2.71 -14.41 11.06
N ASP A 80 3.64 -14.27 10.12
CA ASP A 80 4.92 -14.99 10.18
C ASP A 80 5.84 -14.10 11.01
N GLY A 81 6.67 -14.61 11.92
CA GLY A 81 7.32 -13.84 13.00
C GLY A 81 8.19 -12.64 12.59
N ARG A 82 8.28 -12.32 11.29
CA ARG A 82 8.94 -11.16 10.69
C ARG A 82 7.98 -10.17 10.04
N GLU A 83 6.81 -10.62 9.58
CA GLU A 83 5.87 -9.85 8.80
C GLU A 83 4.41 -10.22 9.06
N ILE A 84 3.54 -9.23 8.98
CA ILE A 84 2.09 -9.44 9.00
C ILE A 84 1.56 -9.25 7.60
N ARG A 85 0.80 -10.23 7.12
CA ARG A 85 0.12 -10.21 5.83
C ARG A 85 -1.30 -9.73 6.01
N PHE A 86 -1.69 -8.77 5.18
CA PHE A 86 -3.02 -8.20 5.14
C PHE A 86 -3.69 -8.56 3.82
N GLU A 87 -4.93 -9.00 3.92
CA GLU A 87 -5.81 -9.22 2.77
C GLU A 87 -6.66 -7.98 2.50
N LEU A 88 -6.89 -7.70 1.22
CA LEU A 88 -7.81 -6.66 0.78
C LEU A 88 -9.22 -7.26 0.65
N LYS A 89 -10.17 -6.76 1.43
CA LYS A 89 -11.59 -7.15 1.33
C LYS A 89 -12.38 -6.25 0.41
N ILE A 90 -11.99 -5.00 0.30
CA ILE A 90 -12.58 -4.01 -0.61
C ILE A 90 -11.43 -3.23 -1.24
N VAL A 91 -11.55 -2.92 -2.52
CA VAL A 91 -10.58 -2.12 -3.28
C VAL A 91 -11.31 -1.04 -4.05
N ASN A 92 -11.01 0.22 -3.74
CA ASN A 92 -11.47 1.38 -4.47
C ASN A 92 -10.26 2.09 -5.08
N GLU A 93 -10.07 1.99 -6.39
CA GLU A 93 -8.98 2.66 -7.07
C GLU A 93 -9.13 4.18 -6.95
N ALA A 94 -8.01 4.87 -6.70
CA ALA A 94 -8.00 6.31 -6.69
C ALA A 94 -8.12 6.81 -8.14
N SER A 95 -9.30 7.33 -8.51
CA SER A 95 -9.44 8.10 -9.74
C SER A 95 -8.83 9.49 -9.54
N GLY A 96 -8.12 10.00 -10.54
CA GLY A 96 -7.69 11.40 -10.58
C GLY A 96 -8.83 12.38 -10.88
N GLU A 97 -10.00 11.84 -11.24
CA GLU A 97 -11.18 12.61 -11.62
C GLU A 97 -12.19 12.63 -10.47
N GLN A 98 -12.83 13.79 -10.30
CA GLN A 98 -13.94 13.94 -9.36
C GLN A 98 -15.12 13.06 -9.81
N PRO A 99 -15.80 12.38 -8.87
CA PRO A 99 -17.06 11.70 -9.17
C PRO A 99 -18.03 12.67 -9.83
N VAL A 100 -18.67 12.22 -10.91
CA VAL A 100 -19.72 12.99 -11.57
C VAL A 100 -21.03 12.80 -10.83
N ASP A 101 -21.78 13.89 -10.65
CA ASP A 101 -23.10 13.83 -9.99
C ASP A 101 -24.15 13.12 -10.86
N PHE A 102 -23.95 13.12 -12.18
CA PHE A 102 -24.86 12.54 -13.17
C PHE A 102 -24.08 11.82 -14.28
N GLU A 103 -24.72 10.82 -14.88
CA GLU A 103 -24.23 10.18 -16.10
C GLU A 103 -24.04 11.22 -17.21
N ARG A 104 -22.89 11.18 -17.89
CA ARG A 104 -22.63 12.01 -19.07
C ARG A 104 -23.03 11.23 -20.33
N PRO A 105 -23.99 11.71 -21.12
CA PRO A 105 -24.30 11.12 -22.43
C PRO A 105 -23.05 11.06 -23.31
N VAL A 106 -22.98 10.05 -24.19
CA VAL A 106 -21.86 9.88 -25.13
C VAL A 106 -21.71 11.08 -26.08
N ASP A 107 -22.81 11.76 -26.37
CA ASP A 107 -22.95 12.91 -27.26
C ASP A 107 -23.06 14.25 -26.52
N ALA A 108 -22.67 14.29 -25.24
CA ALA A 108 -22.71 15.52 -24.45
C ALA A 108 -21.83 16.63 -25.07
N PRO A 109 -22.31 17.88 -25.11
CA PRO A 109 -21.53 18.99 -25.63
C PRO A 109 -20.28 19.22 -24.78
N VAL A 110 -19.12 19.36 -25.43
CA VAL A 110 -17.80 19.51 -24.77
C VAL A 110 -17.51 20.95 -24.32
N ALA A 111 -18.21 21.93 -24.88
CA ALA A 111 -18.03 23.34 -24.57
C ALA A 111 -19.25 24.17 -24.99
N LEU A 112 -19.38 25.36 -24.41
CA LEU A 112 -20.30 26.40 -24.86
C LEU A 112 -19.65 27.20 -26.00
N ILE A 113 -20.40 27.50 -27.06
CA ILE A 113 -20.02 28.51 -28.06
C ILE A 113 -20.70 29.81 -27.66
N ALA A 114 -19.93 30.79 -27.18
CA ALA A 114 -20.46 32.11 -26.87
C ALA A 114 -20.64 32.94 -28.15
N GLU A 115 -21.68 33.76 -28.20
CA GLU A 115 -21.83 34.77 -29.25
C GLU A 115 -20.79 35.89 -29.03
N GLY A 116 -20.17 36.35 -30.12
CA GLY A 116 -19.09 37.35 -30.12
C GLY A 116 -19.58 38.80 -30.05
#